data_AF-A0A9D1Q8G3-F1
#
_entry.id   AF-A0A9D1Q8G3-F1
#
_cell.length_a   1.000
_cell.length_b   1.000
_cell.length_c   1.000
_cell.angle_alpha   90.00
_cell.angle_beta   90.00
_cell.angle_gamma   90.00
#
_symmetry.space_group_name_H-M   'P 1'
#
loop_
_entity.id
_entity.type
_entity.pdbx_description
1 polymer ?
#
loop_
_entity_poly.entity_id
_entity_poly.type
_entity_poly.pdbx_seq_one_letter_code
_entity_poly.pdbx_strand_id
1 'polypeptide(L)'
;MSWMLIIGMAFIVFFNRYFFLEPKVAVKLPVFVERMLRYAAPCLLSVICIPIIFFDAEGSMKPLWNNAYLYAAIFACVISLKIRNV
;
A
#
# COMPACT_ATOMS: atom_id res chain seq x y z
N MET A 1 -31.14 5.16 2.12
CA MET A 1 -30.28 3.97 1.96
C MET A 1 -28.78 4.29 1.99
N SER A 2 -28.31 5.49 1.60
CA SER A 2 -26.88 5.85 1.72
C SER A 2 -26.46 6.28 3.14
N TRP A 3 -27.26 7.09 3.84
CA TRP A 3 -26.91 7.63 5.17
C TRP A 3 -26.60 6.57 6.23
N MET A 4 -27.33 5.45 6.23
CA MET A 4 -27.12 4.37 7.19
C MET A 4 -25.79 3.64 6.94
N LEU A 5 -25.38 3.50 5.69
CA LEU A 5 -24.08 2.94 5.31
C LEU A 5 -22.93 3.86 5.69
N ILE A 6 -23.11 5.18 5.51
CA ILE A 6 -22.09 6.18 5.91
C ILE A 6 -21.90 6.14 7.42
N ILE A 7 -22.98 6.16 8.20
CA ILE A 7 -22.91 6.10 9.67
C ILE A 7 -22.33 4.74 10.12
N GLY A 8 -22.72 3.64 9.49
CA GLY A 8 -22.16 2.31 9.77
C GLY A 8 -20.66 2.23 9.50
N MET A 9 -20.20 2.70 8.34
CA MET A 9 -18.79 2.74 7.99
C MET A 9 -18.00 3.68 8.91
N ALA A 10 -18.55 4.86 9.22
CA ALA A 10 -17.95 5.77 10.18
C ALA A 10 -17.75 5.06 11.53
N PHE A 11 -18.78 4.41 12.06
CA PHE A 11 -18.70 3.68 13.33
C PHE A 11 -17.63 2.59 13.31
N ILE A 12 -17.56 1.79 12.22
CA ILE A 12 -16.55 0.74 12.06
C ILE A 12 -15.13 1.34 12.04
N VAL A 13 -14.91 2.42 11.28
CA VAL A 13 -13.59 3.08 11.19
C VAL A 13 -13.19 3.68 12.53
N PHE A 14 -14.12 4.36 13.21
CA PHE A 14 -13.90 4.89 14.55
C PHE A 14 -13.55 3.77 15.53
N PHE A 15 -14.31 2.67 15.53
CA PHE A 15 -14.04 1.53 16.41
C PHE A 15 -12.67 0.90 16.15
N ASN A 16 -12.35 0.58 14.89
CA ASN A 16 -11.08 -0.02 14.51
C ASN A 16 -9.89 0.87 14.88
N ARG A 17 -10.00 2.18 14.63
CA ARG A 17 -8.93 3.13 14.93
C ARG A 17 -8.76 3.34 16.43
N TYR A 18 -9.84 3.57 17.19
CA TYR A 18 -9.75 3.86 18.62
C TYR A 18 -9.35 2.63 19.44
N PHE A 19 -9.84 1.44 19.08
CA PHE A 19 -9.43 0.19 19.74
C PHE A 19 -7.93 -0.11 19.55
N PHE A 20 -7.35 0.29 18.41
CA PHE A 20 -5.93 0.09 18.11
C PHE A 20 -5.04 1.27 18.55
N LEU A 21 -5.59 2.49 18.69
CA LEU A 21 -4.84 3.71 19.08
C LEU A 21 -4.86 3.99 20.59
N GLU A 22 -5.65 3.28 21.40
CA GLU A 22 -5.70 3.51 22.84
C GLU A 22 -4.35 3.19 23.51
N PRO A 23 -3.58 4.18 24.01
CA PRO A 23 -2.23 3.94 24.55
C PRO A 23 -2.24 3.21 25.89
N LYS A 24 -3.41 3.16 26.57
CA LYS A 24 -3.60 2.55 27.89
C LYS A 24 -4.04 1.09 27.83
N VAL A 25 -4.66 0.66 26.74
CA VAL A 25 -4.85 -0.77 26.48
C VAL A 25 -3.57 -1.22 25.81
N ALA A 26 -2.61 -1.66 26.63
CA ALA A 26 -1.34 -2.20 26.17
C ALA A 26 -1.58 -3.53 25.44
N VAL A 27 -2.24 -3.50 24.28
CA VAL A 27 -2.20 -4.57 23.29
C VAL A 27 -0.78 -4.57 22.78
N LYS A 28 0.11 -5.21 23.54
CA LYS A 28 1.48 -5.48 23.14
C LYS A 28 1.38 -6.46 21.99
N LEU A 29 1.25 -5.92 20.78
CA LEU A 29 1.39 -6.68 19.56
C LEU A 29 2.72 -7.42 19.70
N PRO A 30 2.74 -8.75 19.50
CA PRO A 30 3.99 -9.48 19.54
C PRO A 30 4.93 -8.86 18.51
N VAL A 31 6.22 -8.75 18.84
CA VAL A 31 7.26 -8.10 18.02
C VAL A 31 7.22 -8.56 16.56
N PHE A 32 6.81 -9.81 16.32
CA PHE A 32 6.54 -10.35 15.00
C PHE A 32 5.48 -9.55 14.22
N VAL A 33 4.30 -9.33 14.80
CA VAL A 33 3.19 -8.62 14.16
C VAL A 33 3.52 -7.14 13.97
N GLU A 34 4.18 -6.51 14.94
CA GLU A 34 4.65 -5.12 14.81
C GLU A 34 5.61 -4.96 13.63
N ARG A 35 6.57 -5.90 13.50
CA ARG A 35 7.50 -5.93 12.37
C ARG A 35 6.74 -6.10 11.05
N MET A 36 5.76 -7.01 10.97
CA MET A 36 4.93 -7.18 9.77
C MET A 36 4.14 -5.93 9.41
N LEU A 37 3.52 -5.26 10.39
CA LEU A 37 2.80 -4.00 10.19
C LEU A 37 3.71 -2.90 9.67
N ARG A 38 4.96 -2.83 10.15
CA ARG A 38 5.94 -1.83 9.68
C ARG A 38 6.34 -2.05 8.21
N TYR A 39 6.33 -3.30 7.75
CA TYR A 39 6.57 -3.65 6.34
C TYR A 39 5.31 -3.60 5.47
N ALA A 40 4.12 -3.41 6.06
CA ALA A 40 2.87 -3.38 5.31
C ALA A 40 2.81 -2.22 4.30
N ALA A 41 3.21 -1.01 4.71
CA ALA A 41 3.19 0.16 3.84
C ALA A 41 4.06 0.02 2.57
N PRO A 42 5.37 -0.32 2.65
CA PRO A 42 6.18 -0.53 1.45
C PRO A 42 5.74 -1.75 0.63
N CYS A 43 5.20 -2.78 1.26
CA CYS A 43 4.63 -3.94 0.56
C CYS A 43 3.41 -3.54 -0.27
N LEU A 44 2.46 -2.82 0.32
CA LEU A 44 1.26 -2.33 -0.36
C LEU A 44 1.59 -1.46 -1.57
N LEU A 45 2.55 -0.54 -1.40
CA LEU A 45 3.03 0.29 -2.50
C LEU A 45 3.60 -0.56 -3.64
N SER A 46 4.41 -1.57 -3.32
CA SER A 46 4.98 -2.47 -4.32
C SER A 46 3.90 -3.27 -5.05
N VAL A 47 2.92 -3.79 -4.30
CA VAL A 47 1.77 -4.53 -4.83
C VAL A 47 0.90 -3.68 -5.74
N ILE A 48 0.77 -2.37 -5.48
CA ILE A 48 0.00 -1.46 -6.32
C ILE A 48 0.82 -1.03 -7.55
N CYS A 49 2.11 -0.75 -7.40
CA CYS A 49 2.96 -0.31 -8.51
C CYS A 49 3.13 -1.38 -9.59
N ILE A 50 3.34 -2.65 -9.21
CA ILE A 50 3.54 -3.76 -10.16
C ILE A 50 2.42 -3.83 -11.21
N PRO A 51 1.14 -3.98 -10.86
CA PRO A 51 0.08 -4.10 -11.84
C PRO A 51 -0.11 -2.82 -12.66
N ILE A 52 0.10 -1.63 -12.08
CA ILE A 52 0.04 -0.36 -12.83
C ILE A 52 1.07 -0.32 -13.97
N ILE A 53 2.23 -0.93 -13.78
CA ILE A 53 3.29 -0.97 -14.78
C ILE A 53 3.01 -2.02 -15.86
N PHE A 54 2.45 -3.17 -15.48
CA PHE A 54 2.30 -4.35 -16.36
C PHE A 54 0.94 -4.47 -17.06
N PHE A 55 -0.16 -4.03 -16.44
CA PHE A 55 -1.51 -4.17 -16.96
C PHE A 55 -2.05 -2.83 -17.47
N ASP A 56 -2.77 -2.88 -18.60
CA ASP A 56 -3.56 -1.75 -19.08
C ASP A 56 -4.92 -1.67 -18.35
N ALA A 57 -5.60 -0.53 -18.50
CA ALA A 57 -6.92 -0.31 -17.91
C ALA A 57 -7.96 -1.38 -18.32
N GLU A 58 -7.73 -2.05 -19.46
CA GLU A 58 -8.59 -3.10 -20.01
C GLU A 58 -8.14 -4.53 -19.64
N GLY A 59 -7.14 -4.68 -18.77
CA GLY A 59 -6.65 -6.00 -18.32
C GLY A 59 -5.79 -6.76 -19.34
N SER A 60 -5.50 -6.15 -20.49
CA SER A 60 -4.55 -6.70 -21.46
C SER A 60 -3.10 -6.45 -21.02
N MET A 61 -2.23 -7.43 -21.28
CA MET A 61 -0.81 -7.31 -20.99
C MET A 61 -0.21 -6.27 -21.94
N LYS A 62 0.28 -5.16 -21.40
CA LYS A 62 0.79 -4.08 -22.24
C LYS A 62 2.02 -4.54 -23.03
N PRO A 63 2.17 -4.17 -24.32
CA PRO A 63 3.38 -4.49 -25.09
C PRO A 63 4.61 -3.84 -24.44
N LEU A 64 5.51 -4.67 -23.91
CA LEU A 64 6.66 -4.26 -23.08
C LEU A 64 7.53 -3.17 -23.72
N TRP A 65 7.56 -3.08 -25.06
CA TRP A 65 8.39 -2.13 -25.80
C TRP A 65 7.85 -0.71 -25.90
N ASN A 66 6.53 -0.48 -25.81
CA ASN A 66 5.93 0.85 -26.00
C ASN A 66 5.32 1.45 -24.72
N ASN A 67 5.73 0.97 -23.54
CA ASN A 67 5.16 1.39 -22.27
C ASN A 67 6.02 2.42 -21.55
N ALA A 68 5.58 3.68 -21.56
CA ALA A 68 6.22 4.76 -20.79
C ALA A 68 6.36 4.42 -19.29
N TYR A 69 5.42 3.66 -18.71
CA TYR A 69 5.45 3.23 -17.31
C TYR A 69 6.59 2.26 -17.00
N LEU A 70 6.96 1.36 -17.93
CA LEU A 70 8.09 0.44 -17.74
C LEU A 70 9.41 1.20 -17.74
N TYR A 71 9.60 2.13 -18.69
CA TYR A 71 10.79 2.97 -18.72
C TYR A 71 10.91 3.84 -17.47
N ALA A 72 9.79 4.41 -17.01
CA ALA A 72 9.75 5.18 -15.76
C ALA A 72 10.11 4.30 -14.53
N ALA A 73 9.61 3.07 -14.47
CA ALA A 73 9.92 2.14 -13.39
C ALA A 73 11.41 1.74 -13.37
N ILE A 74 11.99 1.43 -14.55
CA ILE A 74 13.42 1.13 -14.68
C ILE A 74 14.26 2.34 -14.24
N PHE A 75 13.90 3.54 -14.71
CA PHE A 75 14.58 4.78 -14.34
C PHE A 75 14.50 5.04 -12.82
N ALA A 76 13.33 4.86 -12.22
CA ALA A 76 13.14 4.98 -10.77
C ALA A 76 13.97 3.95 -9.99
N CYS A 77 14.05 2.69 -10.46
CA CYS A 77 14.93 1.67 -9.88
C CYS A 77 16.41 2.06 -9.96
N VAL A 78 16.88 2.57 -11.10
CA VAL A 78 18.26 3.03 -11.28
C VAL A 78 18.58 4.18 -10.33
N ILE A 79 17.68 5.16 -10.20
CA ILE A 79 17.82 6.27 -9.25
C ILE A 79 17.83 5.76 -7.81
N SER A 80 16.91 4.87 -7.45
CA SER A 80 16.81 4.28 -6.12
C SER A 80 18.11 3.56 -5.72
N LEU A 81 18.70 2.79 -6.63
CA LEU A 81 19.99 2.12 -6.42
C LEU A 81 21.14 3.13 -6.22
N LYS A 82 21.14 4.23 -6.98
CA LYS A 82 22.14 5.29 -6.85
C LYS A 82 22.01 6.05 -5.52
N ILE A 83 20.79 6.29 -5.06
CA ILE A 83 20.49 7.00 -3.80
C ILE A 83 20.75 6.11 -2.57
N ARG A 84 20.52 4.80 -2.65
CA ARG A 84 20.82 3.85 -1.55
C ARG A 84 22.29 3.78 -1.14
N ASN A 85 23.19 4.34 -1.97
CA ASN A 85 24.64 4.37 -1.73
C ASN A 85 25.12 5.74 -1.19
N VAL A 86 24.22 6.59 -0.69
CA VAL A 86 24.52 7.82 0.06
C VAL A 86 23.88 7.71 1.43
#